data_AF-A0A7W9PNS5-F1
#
_entry.id   AF-A0A7W9PNS5-F1
#
_cell.length_a   1.000
_cell.length_b   1.000
_cell.length_c   1.000
_cell.angle_alpha   90.00
_cell.angle_beta   90.00
_cell.angle_gamma   90.00
#
_symmetry.space_group_name_H-M   'P 1'
#
loop_
_entity.id
_entity.type
_entity.pdbx_description
1 polymer ?
#
loop_
_entity_poly.entity_id
_entity_poly.type
_entity_poly.pdbx_seq_one_letter_code
_entity_poly.pdbx_strand_id
1 'polypeptide(L)'
;MGIVAGLDSSPDFTRIVVCDTDTGAVLRQGYAPHPVEAPDGGRPSDVDPQAWLLSLGEAAGGGLLEGVQAIGVSSQQNALIPLDAQGNTVRPAMVGGDKRAQVAAADLVDALGGREAWAQAVGCVPQAAQPVTKLRWLAKSEPENALRTAVLLQAHDWLVWQLLGRPVRRTTDRGGASGTGYWSAATGSYRPDLIELALGHQAMLPEVIGPSDAAGTTPEGLLISAGTGETMAAAFGLGIGLGDAVVSLGASGSVMAVHPEALADQSGMITSLADATGMHLPVVTTLNAVRTLRGTAELLGLPDLESLSDLAMKSTPGAHGLVLLPYLEGERTPNLPHTAGTLAGLRRESMKPEHLARASFEGMLCGLADALDVLRGRGVEVRRVFLLGAAAELPAVQASAPSLFGAQVVVPQPADYAAIGAARQAAWALGVSQGTLDPRTPPSWQGAAAQVLEPGEELAVGQAVRQQFTSVREQTHPGAFNS
;
A
#
# COMPACT_ATOMS: atom_id res chain seq x y z
N MET A 1 21.67 15.90 20.59
CA MET A 1 21.11 15.49 19.29
C MET A 1 20.17 14.34 19.56
N GLY A 2 18.88 14.48 19.23
CA GLY A 2 17.91 13.41 19.44
C GLY A 2 18.11 12.32 18.39
N ILE A 3 17.98 11.05 18.80
CA ILE A 3 18.08 9.91 17.89
C ILE A 3 16.84 9.05 18.09
N VAL A 4 16.22 8.65 16.98
CA VAL A 4 15.05 7.78 16.95
C VAL A 4 15.27 6.63 15.98
N ALA A 5 14.51 5.55 16.14
CA ALA A 5 14.52 4.43 15.20
C ALA A 5 13.13 4.20 14.60
N GLY A 6 13.12 3.76 13.36
CA GLY A 6 11.94 3.23 12.70
C GLY A 6 12.17 1.79 12.31
N LEU A 7 11.29 0.93 12.77
CA LEU A 7 11.22 -0.48 12.37
C LEU A 7 10.22 -0.62 11.24
N ASP A 8 10.54 -1.44 10.24
CA ASP A 8 9.58 -1.96 9.28
C ASP A 8 9.67 -3.48 9.23
N SER A 9 8.60 -4.16 9.64
CA SER A 9 8.44 -5.61 9.49
C SER A 9 7.62 -5.91 8.23
N SER A 10 8.31 -5.94 7.09
CA SER A 10 7.74 -6.27 5.79
C SER A 10 7.37 -7.76 5.72
N PRO A 11 6.76 -8.26 4.62
CA PRO A 11 6.41 -9.68 4.51
C PRO A 11 7.59 -10.66 4.62
N ASP A 12 8.79 -10.27 4.14
CA ASP A 12 9.93 -11.18 4.00
C ASP A 12 11.11 -10.84 4.95
N PHE A 13 11.17 -9.63 5.51
CA PHE A 13 12.29 -9.17 6.34
C PHE A 13 11.88 -8.08 7.35
N THR A 14 12.79 -7.83 8.29
CA THR A 14 12.77 -6.64 9.16
C THR A 14 13.87 -5.67 8.75
N ARG A 15 13.52 -4.39 8.58
CA ARG A 15 14.46 -3.27 8.43
C ARG A 15 14.39 -2.37 9.65
N ILE A 16 15.54 -1.83 10.08
CA ILE A 16 15.60 -0.76 11.08
C ILE A 16 16.40 0.38 10.48
N VAL A 17 15.86 1.60 10.55
CA VAL A 17 16.61 2.82 10.26
C VAL A 17 16.68 3.67 11.51
N VAL A 18 17.87 4.16 11.81
CA VAL A 18 18.10 5.10 12.92
C VAL A 18 18.31 6.48 12.33
N CYS A 19 17.52 7.44 12.77
CA CYS A 19 17.48 8.80 12.22
C CYS A 19 17.81 9.84 13.27
N ASP A 20 18.43 10.92 12.82
CA ASP A 20 18.47 12.19 13.54
C ASP A 20 17.06 12.78 13.65
N THR A 21 16.63 13.21 14.84
CA THR A 21 15.26 13.68 15.08
C THR A 21 14.88 14.92 14.29
N ASP A 22 15.85 15.81 14.06
CA ASP A 22 15.58 17.16 13.57
C ASP A 22 15.62 17.18 12.03
N THR A 23 16.60 16.48 11.44
CA THR A 23 16.85 16.47 9.99
C THR A 23 16.22 15.27 9.28
N GLY A 24 16.00 14.16 9.98
CA GLY A 24 15.61 12.88 9.38
C GLY A 24 16.76 12.11 8.74
N ALA A 25 18.00 12.60 8.84
CA ALA A 25 19.16 11.95 8.25
C ALA A 25 19.35 10.53 8.82
N VAL A 26 19.45 9.53 7.94
CA VAL A 26 19.71 8.15 8.33
C VAL A 26 21.15 8.01 8.81
N LEU A 27 21.32 7.67 10.09
CA LEU A 27 22.60 7.53 10.77
C LEU A 27 23.10 6.08 10.75
N ARG A 28 22.18 5.11 10.90
CA ARG A 28 22.48 3.68 10.94
C ARG A 28 21.33 2.87 10.37
N GLN A 29 21.63 1.67 9.90
CA GLN A 29 20.63 0.74 9.37
C GLN A 29 20.90 -0.69 9.84
N GLY A 30 19.83 -1.45 10.02
CA GLY A 30 19.83 -2.88 10.31
C GLY A 30 18.89 -3.62 9.38
N TYR A 31 19.18 -4.90 9.14
CA TYR A 31 18.40 -5.77 8.29
C TYR A 31 18.52 -7.21 8.78
N ALA A 32 17.42 -7.94 8.77
CA ALA A 32 17.41 -9.39 8.91
C ALA A 32 16.21 -9.99 8.16
N PRO A 33 16.39 -11.11 7.44
CA PRO A 33 15.27 -11.83 6.85
C PRO A 33 14.39 -12.45 7.94
N HIS A 34 13.10 -12.63 7.67
CA HIS A 34 12.25 -13.40 8.57
C HIS A 34 12.65 -14.89 8.47
N PRO A 35 12.80 -15.61 9.60
CA PRO A 35 13.16 -17.02 9.60
C PRO A 35 11.94 -17.90 9.28
N VAL A 36 11.35 -17.70 8.10
CA VAL A 36 10.15 -18.40 7.66
C VAL A 36 10.43 -19.10 6.33
N GLU A 37 10.30 -20.42 6.32
CA GLU A 37 10.39 -21.24 5.12
C GLU A 37 8.98 -21.62 4.65
N ALA A 38 8.69 -21.42 3.35
CA ALA A 38 7.49 -21.98 2.76
C ALA A 38 7.72 -23.43 2.31
N PRO A 39 6.78 -24.35 2.58
CA PRO A 39 6.93 -25.77 2.22
C PRO A 39 7.19 -26.04 0.73
N ASP A 40 6.78 -25.13 -0.15
CA ASP A 40 6.84 -25.24 -1.61
C ASP A 40 7.77 -24.20 -2.27
N GLY A 41 8.53 -23.44 -1.46
CA GLY A 41 9.34 -22.31 -1.95
C GLY A 41 8.52 -21.07 -2.35
N GLY A 42 7.20 -21.07 -2.12
CA GLY A 42 6.34 -19.90 -2.29
C GLY A 42 6.44 -18.91 -1.12
N ARG A 43 5.46 -18.01 -1.00
CA ARG A 43 5.30 -17.18 0.22
C ARG A 43 4.32 -17.86 1.17
N PRO A 44 4.65 -17.99 2.48
CA PRO A 44 3.77 -18.58 3.46
C PRO A 44 2.51 -17.72 3.60
N SER A 45 1.35 -18.38 3.66
CA SER A 45 0.07 -17.69 3.91
C SER A 45 -0.27 -17.60 5.41
N ASP A 46 0.47 -18.34 6.24
CA ASP A 46 0.38 -18.36 7.70
C ASP A 46 1.80 -18.23 8.28
N VAL A 47 2.01 -17.33 9.25
CA VAL A 47 3.33 -17.06 9.85
C VAL A 47 3.20 -17.01 11.37
N ASP A 48 4.05 -17.73 12.10
CA ASP A 48 4.17 -17.51 13.55
C ASP A 48 4.73 -16.08 13.77
N PRO A 49 3.97 -15.16 14.41
CA PRO A 49 4.42 -13.78 14.59
C PRO A 49 5.72 -13.67 15.43
N GLN A 50 6.10 -14.71 16.18
CA GLN A 50 7.40 -14.77 16.86
C GLN A 50 8.59 -14.66 15.89
N ALA A 51 8.44 -15.10 14.64
CA ALA A 51 9.47 -14.95 13.61
C ALA A 51 9.87 -13.48 13.40
N TRP A 52 8.93 -12.55 13.55
CA TRP A 52 9.20 -11.11 13.42
C TRP A 52 10.01 -10.54 14.58
N LEU A 53 9.86 -11.08 15.80
CA LEU A 53 10.71 -10.70 16.93
C LEU A 53 12.14 -11.23 16.80
N LEU A 54 12.29 -12.43 16.22
CA LEU A 54 13.61 -13.01 15.95
C LEU A 54 14.38 -12.15 14.94
N SER A 55 13.77 -11.82 13.80
CA SER A 55 14.41 -10.96 12.80
C SER A 55 14.61 -9.53 13.31
N LEU A 56 13.71 -9.00 14.15
CA LEU A 56 13.94 -7.73 14.83
C LEU A 56 15.19 -7.78 15.74
N GLY A 57 15.34 -8.83 16.55
CA GLY A 57 16.50 -9.00 17.42
C GLY A 57 17.81 -9.09 16.64
N GLU A 58 17.82 -9.80 15.51
CA GLU A 58 18.96 -9.89 14.62
C GLU A 58 19.27 -8.55 13.93
N ALA A 59 18.26 -7.88 13.38
CA ALA A 59 18.40 -6.58 12.73
C ALA A 59 18.89 -5.50 13.71
N ALA A 60 18.54 -5.60 15.00
CA ALA A 60 18.97 -4.67 16.06
C ALA A 60 20.37 -4.99 16.63
N GLY A 61 21.05 -6.03 16.13
CA GLY A 61 22.35 -6.48 16.60
C GLY A 61 23.45 -5.41 16.56
N GLY A 62 24.54 -5.64 17.31
CA GLY A 62 25.73 -4.80 17.24
C GLY A 62 25.59 -3.38 17.81
N GLY A 63 24.62 -3.14 18.70
CA GLY A 63 24.41 -1.82 19.31
C GLY A 63 23.67 -0.84 18.41
N LEU A 64 22.94 -1.30 17.40
CA LEU A 64 22.24 -0.45 16.44
C LEU A 64 21.34 0.60 17.13
N LEU A 65 20.64 0.17 18.19
CA LEU A 65 19.69 1.00 18.96
C LEU A 65 20.35 1.80 20.10
N GLU A 66 21.68 1.84 20.21
CA GLU A 66 22.35 2.62 21.25
C GLU A 66 22.05 4.12 21.10
N GLY A 67 21.61 4.74 22.21
CA GLY A 67 21.24 6.16 22.26
C GLY A 67 19.91 6.52 21.59
N VAL A 68 19.17 5.55 21.06
CA VAL A 68 17.79 5.76 20.57
C VAL A 68 16.89 6.11 21.74
N GLN A 69 16.01 7.11 21.56
CA GLN A 69 15.08 7.59 22.59
C GLN A 69 13.63 7.19 22.31
N ALA A 70 13.27 6.99 21.05
CA ALA A 70 11.96 6.51 20.64
C ALA A 70 12.04 5.59 19.42
N ILE A 71 11.11 4.65 19.34
CA ILE A 71 10.97 3.69 18.24
C ILE A 71 9.57 3.82 17.64
N GLY A 72 9.50 3.88 16.32
CA GLY A 72 8.25 3.75 15.58
C GLY A 72 8.19 2.41 14.88
N VAL A 73 6.98 1.90 14.69
CA VAL A 73 6.72 0.56 14.16
C VAL A 73 5.88 0.66 12.88
N SER A 74 6.44 0.18 11.78
CA SER A 74 5.73 -0.15 10.55
C SER A 74 5.68 -1.66 10.38
N SER A 75 4.63 -2.18 9.74
CA SER A 75 4.59 -3.58 9.33
C SER A 75 3.71 -3.79 8.11
N GLN A 76 3.86 -4.97 7.50
CA GLN A 76 2.98 -5.46 6.44
C GLN A 76 1.49 -5.22 6.74
N GLN A 77 0.76 -4.74 5.73
CA GLN A 77 -0.67 -4.50 5.88
C GLN A 77 -1.50 -5.79 5.87
N ASN A 78 -2.70 -5.69 6.44
CA ASN A 78 -3.75 -6.70 6.40
C ASN A 78 -3.43 -8.05 7.07
N ALA A 79 -2.32 -8.19 7.80
CA ALA A 79 -2.11 -9.34 8.67
C ALA A 79 -3.21 -9.38 9.76
N LEU A 80 -3.72 -10.58 10.05
CA LEU A 80 -4.67 -10.83 11.14
C LEU A 80 -4.04 -11.76 12.18
N ILE A 81 -4.00 -11.31 13.43
CA ILE A 81 -3.48 -12.06 14.57
C ILE A 81 -4.62 -12.25 15.58
N PRO A 82 -5.31 -13.40 15.55
CA PRO A 82 -6.33 -13.74 16.53
C PRO A 82 -5.66 -14.19 17.83
N LEU A 83 -5.98 -13.52 18.94
CA LEU A 83 -5.55 -13.94 20.28
C LEU A 83 -6.73 -14.47 21.10
N ASP A 84 -6.45 -15.39 22.00
CA ASP A 84 -7.41 -15.84 23.01
C ASP A 84 -7.54 -14.85 24.18
N ALA A 85 -8.43 -15.16 25.12
CA ALA A 85 -8.68 -14.30 26.28
C ALA A 85 -7.46 -14.16 27.21
N GLN A 86 -6.47 -15.04 27.09
CA GLN A 86 -5.21 -14.99 27.82
C GLN A 86 -4.12 -14.23 27.06
N GLY A 87 -4.40 -13.79 25.83
CA GLY A 87 -3.45 -13.08 24.97
C GLY A 87 -2.48 -13.99 24.21
N ASN A 88 -2.72 -15.29 24.17
CA ASN A 88 -1.95 -16.21 23.32
C ASN A 88 -2.52 -16.22 21.91
N THR A 89 -1.67 -16.42 20.91
CA THR A 89 -2.11 -16.60 19.53
C THR A 89 -2.96 -17.86 19.41
N VAL A 90 -4.18 -17.73 18.88
CA VAL A 90 -5.09 -18.86 18.65
C VAL A 90 -4.52 -19.80 17.59
N ARG A 91 -3.86 -19.22 16.58
CA ARG A 91 -3.19 -19.84 15.45
C ARG A 91 -2.10 -18.90 14.90
N PRO A 92 -1.23 -19.35 13.97
CA PRO A 92 -0.32 -18.44 13.26
C PRO A 92 -1.05 -17.28 12.60
N ALA A 93 -0.38 -16.15 12.44
CA ALA A 93 -0.92 -14.96 11.82
C ALA A 93 -1.26 -15.22 10.34
N MET A 94 -2.47 -14.81 9.92
CA MET A 94 -2.89 -14.88 8.52
C MET A 94 -2.37 -13.64 7.78
N VAL A 95 -1.32 -13.76 6.97
CA VAL A 95 -0.62 -12.63 6.35
C VAL A 95 -1.33 -12.04 5.12
N GLY A 96 -0.99 -10.81 4.72
CA GLY A 96 -1.72 -10.05 3.70
C GLY A 96 -1.77 -10.68 2.30
N GLY A 97 -0.76 -11.48 1.92
CA GLY A 97 -0.69 -12.13 0.60
C GLY A 97 -1.62 -13.34 0.40
N ASP A 98 -2.36 -13.74 1.44
CA ASP A 98 -3.22 -14.91 1.44
C ASP A 98 -4.50 -14.69 0.59
N LYS A 99 -4.69 -15.55 -0.42
CA LYS A 99 -5.85 -15.51 -1.33
C LYS A 99 -6.95 -16.51 -0.96
N ARG A 100 -6.77 -17.38 0.05
CA ARG A 100 -7.73 -18.44 0.38
C ARG A 100 -9.11 -17.90 0.77
N ALA A 101 -9.14 -16.66 1.26
CA ALA A 101 -10.36 -16.01 1.73
C ALA A 101 -11.16 -15.31 0.62
N GLN A 102 -10.80 -15.47 -0.66
CA GLN A 102 -11.52 -14.84 -1.78
C GLN A 102 -13.00 -15.22 -1.84
N VAL A 103 -13.34 -16.49 -1.60
CA VAL A 103 -14.75 -16.94 -1.56
C VAL A 103 -15.48 -16.34 -0.35
N ALA A 104 -14.78 -16.19 0.78
CA ALA A 104 -15.33 -15.57 1.97
C ALA A 104 -15.59 -14.06 1.76
N ALA A 105 -14.81 -13.37 0.92
CA ALA A 105 -15.07 -11.97 0.57
C ALA A 105 -16.41 -11.80 -0.14
N ALA A 106 -16.67 -12.60 -1.18
CA ALA A 106 -17.91 -12.50 -1.95
C ALA A 106 -19.14 -12.75 -1.07
N ASP A 107 -19.11 -13.83 -0.27
CA ASP A 107 -20.18 -14.15 0.67
C ASP A 107 -20.38 -13.06 1.74
N LEU A 108 -19.30 -12.44 2.23
CA LEU A 108 -19.38 -11.33 3.18
C LEU A 108 -19.94 -10.04 2.55
N VAL A 109 -19.59 -9.78 1.27
CA VAL A 109 -20.14 -8.66 0.49
C VAL A 109 -21.65 -8.78 0.40
N ASP A 110 -22.15 -9.95 0.00
CA ASP A 110 -23.59 -10.21 -0.11
C ASP A 110 -24.30 -10.11 1.24
N ALA A 111 -23.68 -10.61 2.32
CA ALA A 111 -24.27 -10.64 3.65
C ALA A 111 -24.58 -9.25 4.26
N LEU A 112 -23.84 -8.19 3.90
CA LEU A 112 -24.13 -6.82 4.34
C LEU A 112 -25.10 -6.07 3.41
N GLY A 113 -25.41 -6.64 2.24
CA GLY A 113 -26.25 -5.98 1.22
C GLY A 113 -25.49 -5.45 0.00
N GLY A 114 -24.30 -5.97 -0.27
CA GLY A 114 -23.54 -5.70 -1.49
C GLY A 114 -22.46 -4.62 -1.35
N ARG A 115 -21.84 -4.28 -2.49
CA ARG A 115 -20.66 -3.40 -2.56
C ARG A 115 -20.92 -2.01 -1.98
N GLU A 116 -22.06 -1.41 -2.31
CA GLU A 116 -22.43 -0.07 -1.85
C GLU A 116 -22.55 0.00 -0.32
N ALA A 117 -23.18 -1.00 0.30
CA ALA A 117 -23.32 -1.07 1.76
C ALA A 117 -21.96 -1.11 2.46
N TRP A 118 -21.00 -1.86 1.91
CA TRP A 118 -19.63 -1.92 2.42
C TRP A 118 -18.86 -0.61 2.23
N ALA A 119 -18.93 -0.03 1.03
CA ALA A 119 -18.32 1.26 0.74
C ALA A 119 -18.85 2.37 1.66
N GLN A 120 -20.15 2.37 1.96
CA GLN A 120 -20.74 3.31 2.91
C GLN A 120 -20.33 3.02 4.36
N ALA A 121 -20.25 1.74 4.75
CA ALA A 121 -19.99 1.34 6.12
C ALA A 121 -18.56 1.66 6.57
N VAL A 122 -17.58 1.33 5.74
CA VAL A 122 -16.15 1.38 6.09
C VAL A 122 -15.24 1.99 5.01
N GLY A 123 -15.82 2.44 3.89
CA GLY A 123 -15.04 3.10 2.83
C GLY A 123 -14.28 2.14 1.92
N CYS A 124 -14.59 0.84 1.95
CA CYS A 124 -13.99 -0.16 1.06
C CYS A 124 -14.93 -1.34 0.84
N VAL A 125 -14.73 -2.08 -0.25
CA VAL A 125 -15.38 -3.38 -0.47
C VAL A 125 -14.43 -4.51 -0.05
N PRO A 126 -14.87 -5.46 0.80
CA PRO A 126 -14.05 -6.58 1.26
C PRO A 126 -13.31 -7.33 0.15
N GLN A 127 -12.03 -7.58 0.38
CA GLN A 127 -11.15 -8.38 -0.47
C GLN A 127 -10.46 -9.48 0.34
N ALA A 128 -9.99 -10.54 -0.33
CA ALA A 128 -9.35 -11.70 0.33
C ALA A 128 -8.29 -11.32 1.36
N ALA A 129 -7.47 -10.30 1.06
CA ALA A 129 -6.38 -9.88 1.91
C ALA A 129 -6.86 -9.30 3.26
N GLN A 130 -8.03 -8.65 3.30
CA GLN A 130 -8.44 -7.83 4.44
C GLN A 130 -8.79 -8.65 5.69
N PRO A 131 -8.47 -8.15 6.90
CA PRO A 131 -8.79 -8.82 8.17
C PRO A 131 -10.25 -9.26 8.32
N VAL A 132 -11.23 -8.43 7.95
CA VAL A 132 -12.66 -8.80 8.06
C VAL A 132 -13.01 -10.04 7.24
N THR A 133 -12.42 -10.19 6.05
CA THR A 133 -12.63 -11.35 5.20
C THR A 133 -11.95 -12.60 5.78
N LYS A 134 -10.77 -12.43 6.40
CA LYS A 134 -10.08 -13.51 7.10
C LYS A 134 -10.84 -14.01 8.32
N LEU A 135 -11.52 -13.13 9.06
CA LEU A 135 -12.45 -13.51 10.12
C LEU A 135 -13.59 -14.38 9.59
N ARG A 136 -14.17 -13.98 8.44
CA ARG A 136 -15.23 -14.75 7.77
C ARG A 136 -14.75 -16.13 7.33
N TRP A 137 -13.53 -16.20 6.79
CA TRP A 137 -12.91 -17.48 6.47
C TRP A 137 -12.68 -18.31 7.73
N LEU A 138 -12.14 -17.72 8.80
CA LEU A 138 -11.86 -18.40 10.07
C LEU A 138 -13.14 -19.01 10.66
N ALA A 139 -14.24 -18.25 10.70
CA ALA A 139 -15.53 -18.74 11.20
C ALA A 139 -16.07 -19.94 10.42
N LYS A 140 -15.82 -20.00 9.10
CA LYS A 140 -16.31 -21.08 8.23
C LYS A 140 -15.37 -22.29 8.17
N SER A 141 -14.07 -22.06 8.19
CA SER A 141 -13.05 -23.09 7.94
C SER A 141 -12.42 -23.63 9.23
N GLU A 142 -12.35 -22.82 10.28
CA GLU A 142 -11.73 -23.18 11.57
C GLU A 142 -12.60 -22.70 12.75
N PRO A 143 -13.83 -23.24 12.90
CA PRO A 143 -14.80 -22.72 13.88
C PRO A 143 -14.32 -22.79 15.33
N GLU A 144 -13.48 -23.76 15.69
CA GLU A 144 -12.88 -23.84 17.03
C GLU A 144 -11.90 -22.68 17.30
N ASN A 145 -11.12 -22.27 16.29
CA ASN A 145 -10.25 -21.11 16.39
C ASN A 145 -11.07 -19.81 16.40
N ALA A 146 -12.12 -19.71 15.59
CA ALA A 146 -13.04 -18.58 15.64
C ALA A 146 -13.62 -18.40 17.04
N LEU A 147 -14.19 -19.46 17.65
CA LEU A 147 -14.75 -19.43 18.99
C LEU A 147 -13.75 -19.03 20.09
N ARG A 148 -12.46 -19.37 19.93
CA ARG A 148 -11.39 -19.01 20.86
C ARG A 148 -10.90 -17.57 20.71
N THR A 149 -11.19 -16.91 19.59
CA THR A 149 -10.66 -15.60 19.25
C THR A 149 -11.32 -14.50 20.09
N ALA A 150 -10.61 -13.96 21.07
CA ALA A 150 -11.12 -12.91 21.95
C ALA A 150 -10.58 -11.51 21.64
N VAL A 151 -9.41 -11.41 21.01
CA VAL A 151 -8.75 -10.13 20.66
C VAL A 151 -8.23 -10.20 19.23
N LEU A 152 -8.37 -9.11 18.48
CA LEU A 152 -7.84 -8.99 17.13
C LEU A 152 -6.74 -7.94 17.10
N LEU A 153 -5.58 -8.29 16.55
CA LEU A 153 -4.48 -7.37 16.30
C LEU A 153 -3.99 -7.50 14.85
N GLN A 154 -3.45 -6.39 14.32
CA GLN A 154 -2.62 -6.39 13.11
C GLN A 154 -1.15 -6.58 13.48
N ALA A 155 -0.28 -6.71 12.48
CA ALA A 155 1.14 -6.99 12.69
C ALA A 155 1.85 -5.86 13.47
N HIS A 156 1.58 -4.59 13.16
CA HIS A 156 2.20 -3.46 13.84
C HIS A 156 1.68 -3.33 15.27
N ASP A 157 0.36 -3.51 15.48
CA ASP A 157 -0.25 -3.53 16.81
C ASP A 157 0.41 -4.58 17.71
N TRP A 158 0.63 -5.77 17.16
CA TRP A 158 1.24 -6.87 17.90
C TRP A 158 2.70 -6.59 18.22
N LEU A 159 3.49 -6.07 17.26
CA LEU A 159 4.88 -5.68 17.51
C LEU A 159 4.99 -4.58 18.57
N VAL A 160 4.16 -3.54 18.49
CA VAL A 160 4.05 -2.49 19.52
C VAL A 160 3.71 -3.12 20.88
N TRP A 161 2.71 -4.00 20.92
CA TRP A 161 2.30 -4.69 22.14
C TRP A 161 3.41 -5.58 22.74
N GLN A 162 4.20 -6.26 21.91
CA GLN A 162 5.37 -7.03 22.36
C GLN A 162 6.45 -6.13 22.93
N LEU A 163 6.81 -5.05 22.22
CA LEU A 163 7.85 -4.09 22.64
C LEU A 163 7.51 -3.40 23.96
N LEU A 164 6.23 -3.14 24.22
CA LEU A 164 5.75 -2.56 25.46
C LEU A 164 5.69 -3.56 26.63
N GLY A 165 6.06 -4.83 26.44
CA GLY A 165 6.00 -5.85 27.48
C GLY A 165 4.59 -6.41 27.72
N ARG A 166 3.76 -6.47 26.67
CA ARG A 166 2.41 -7.04 26.68
C ARG A 166 1.44 -6.43 27.72
N PRO A 167 1.28 -5.09 27.78
CA PRO A 167 0.32 -4.48 28.70
C PRO A 167 -1.13 -4.86 28.36
N VAL A 168 -2.04 -4.66 29.31
CA VAL A 168 -3.49 -4.87 29.08
C VAL A 168 -4.01 -3.95 27.97
N ARG A 169 -3.55 -2.70 27.98
CA ARG A 169 -3.85 -1.70 26.95
C ARG A 169 -3.17 -2.11 25.65
N ARG A 170 -3.95 -2.24 24.58
CA ARG A 170 -3.47 -2.50 23.21
C ARG A 170 -3.86 -1.30 22.37
N THR A 171 -2.96 -0.86 21.50
CA THR A 171 -3.17 0.33 20.68
C THR A 171 -2.94 0.01 19.22
N THR A 172 -3.58 0.80 18.37
CA THR A 172 -3.37 0.88 16.93
C THR A 172 -3.47 2.34 16.49
N ASP A 173 -3.17 2.61 15.23
CA ASP A 173 -3.41 3.90 14.62
C ASP A 173 -4.58 3.85 13.63
N ARG A 174 -4.98 5.02 13.15
CA ARG A 174 -6.03 5.14 12.13
C ARG A 174 -5.64 4.45 10.82
N GLY A 175 -4.36 4.50 10.44
CA GLY A 175 -3.86 3.90 9.21
C GLY A 175 -4.05 2.38 9.19
N GLY A 176 -3.55 1.69 10.22
CA GLY A 176 -3.78 0.27 10.43
C GLY A 176 -5.27 -0.07 10.47
N ALA A 177 -6.02 0.58 11.36
CA ALA A 177 -7.43 0.31 11.59
C ALA A 177 -8.27 0.44 10.30
N SER A 178 -8.01 1.46 9.48
CA SER A 178 -8.75 1.70 8.23
C SER A 178 -8.60 0.59 7.17
N GLY A 179 -7.52 -0.20 7.23
CA GLY A 179 -7.34 -1.36 6.33
C GLY A 179 -8.13 -2.61 6.75
N THR A 180 -8.69 -2.63 7.96
CA THR A 180 -9.25 -3.86 8.55
C THR A 180 -10.56 -4.33 7.92
N GLY A 181 -11.35 -3.40 7.39
CA GLY A 181 -12.72 -3.63 6.96
C GLY A 181 -13.74 -3.66 8.10
N TYR A 182 -13.35 -3.32 9.33
CA TYR A 182 -14.29 -3.16 10.46
C TYR A 182 -14.04 -1.86 11.26
N TRP A 183 -13.39 -0.87 10.64
CA TRP A 183 -13.27 0.50 11.15
C TRP A 183 -13.60 1.48 10.03
N SER A 184 -14.40 2.50 10.33
CA SER A 184 -14.83 3.48 9.34
C SER A 184 -13.98 4.74 9.41
N ALA A 185 -13.24 5.02 8.33
CA ALA A 185 -12.45 6.24 8.21
C ALA A 185 -13.30 7.51 8.23
N ALA A 186 -14.56 7.43 7.79
CA ALA A 186 -15.47 8.57 7.77
C ALA A 186 -15.96 8.95 9.18
N THR A 187 -16.24 7.97 10.04
CA THR A 187 -16.73 8.22 11.41
C THR A 187 -15.63 8.18 12.47
N GLY A 188 -14.45 7.66 12.14
CA GLY A 188 -13.35 7.48 13.07
C GLY A 188 -13.59 6.38 14.11
N SER A 189 -14.47 5.41 13.82
CA SER A 189 -14.91 4.42 14.81
C SER A 189 -14.97 3.00 14.26
N TYR A 190 -14.80 2.02 15.15
CA TYR A 190 -15.03 0.61 14.84
C TYR A 190 -16.49 0.34 14.49
N ARG A 191 -16.70 -0.74 13.74
CA ARG A 191 -18.00 -1.34 13.39
C ARG A 191 -18.10 -2.75 13.98
N PRO A 192 -18.47 -2.85 15.27
CA PRO A 192 -18.58 -4.14 15.97
C PRO A 192 -19.54 -5.10 15.26
N ASP A 193 -20.60 -4.58 14.64
CA ASP A 193 -21.56 -5.35 13.87
C ASP A 193 -20.92 -6.07 12.67
N LEU A 194 -19.88 -5.51 12.05
CA LEU A 194 -19.16 -6.16 10.94
C LEU A 194 -18.22 -7.26 11.44
N ILE A 195 -17.71 -7.14 12.66
CA ILE A 195 -16.94 -8.21 13.31
C ILE A 195 -17.85 -9.38 13.61
N GLU A 196 -19.02 -9.12 14.21
CA GLU A 196 -20.00 -10.16 14.50
C GLU A 196 -20.56 -10.81 13.23
N LEU A 197 -20.78 -10.04 12.16
CA LEU A 197 -21.15 -10.58 10.85
C LEU A 197 -20.10 -11.53 10.28
N ALA A 198 -18.81 -11.20 10.45
CA ALA A 198 -17.71 -11.99 9.92
C ALA A 198 -17.35 -13.19 10.81
N LEU A 199 -17.13 -12.97 12.10
CA LEU A 199 -16.62 -13.93 13.08
C LEU A 199 -17.74 -14.75 13.75
N GLY A 200 -18.97 -14.23 13.81
CA GLY A 200 -20.11 -14.84 14.51
C GLY A 200 -20.28 -14.36 15.95
N HIS A 201 -19.37 -13.54 16.47
CA HIS A 201 -19.46 -12.86 17.77
C HIS A 201 -18.52 -11.65 17.82
N GLN A 202 -18.65 -10.84 18.87
CA GLN A 202 -17.77 -9.69 19.12
C GLN A 202 -16.38 -10.11 19.59
N ALA A 203 -15.36 -9.31 19.27
CA ALA A 203 -13.98 -9.46 19.77
C ALA A 203 -13.46 -8.11 20.27
N MET A 204 -12.51 -8.14 21.22
CA MET A 204 -11.83 -6.94 21.69
C MET A 204 -10.87 -6.40 20.63
N LEU A 205 -10.83 -5.07 20.50
CA LEU A 205 -10.03 -4.35 19.52
C LEU A 205 -9.05 -3.42 20.23
N PRO A 206 -7.89 -3.12 19.62
CA PRO A 206 -6.98 -2.11 20.16
C PRO A 206 -7.62 -0.72 20.17
N GLU A 207 -7.19 0.12 21.09
CA GLU A 207 -7.56 1.54 21.11
C GLU A 207 -6.88 2.26 19.93
N VAL A 208 -7.66 3.00 19.14
CA VAL A 208 -7.13 3.83 18.05
C VAL A 208 -6.62 5.14 18.64
N ILE A 209 -5.30 5.37 18.58
CA ILE A 209 -4.65 6.59 19.11
C ILE A 209 -4.25 7.55 18.00
N GLY A 210 -3.94 8.79 18.37
CA GLY A 210 -3.50 9.83 17.45
C GLY A 210 -2.11 9.55 16.85
N PRO A 211 -1.79 10.11 15.67
CA PRO A 211 -0.55 9.83 14.97
C PRO A 211 0.71 10.31 15.71
N SER A 212 0.58 11.33 16.57
CA SER A 212 1.64 11.84 17.43
C SER A 212 1.62 11.26 18.84
N ASP A 213 0.68 10.38 19.16
CA ASP A 213 0.55 9.84 20.50
C ASP A 213 1.56 8.71 20.74
N ALA A 214 2.02 8.59 21.98
CA ALA A 214 2.79 7.44 22.40
C ALA A 214 1.86 6.26 22.70
N ALA A 215 2.15 5.10 22.10
CA ALA A 215 1.51 3.85 22.49
C ALA A 215 1.87 3.48 23.94
N GLY A 216 3.11 3.80 24.34
CA GLY A 216 3.61 3.67 25.70
C GLY A 216 5.13 3.80 25.76
N THR A 217 5.70 3.31 26.85
CA THR A 217 7.14 3.25 27.07
C THR A 217 7.55 1.81 27.37
N THR A 218 8.64 1.32 26.76
CA THR A 218 9.19 0.00 27.08
C THR A 218 9.67 -0.05 28.54
N PRO A 219 9.85 -1.25 29.13
CA PRO A 219 10.42 -1.38 30.48
C PRO A 219 11.77 -0.65 30.68
N GLU A 220 12.54 -0.49 29.60
CA GLU A 220 13.85 0.17 29.57
C GLU A 220 13.76 1.69 29.37
N GLY A 221 12.55 2.25 29.21
CA GLY A 221 12.33 3.69 29.11
C GLY A 221 12.25 4.24 27.68
N LEU A 222 12.20 3.41 26.64
CA LEU A 222 12.07 3.86 25.25
C LEU A 222 10.62 4.18 24.91
N LEU A 223 10.36 5.35 24.32
CA LEU A 223 9.02 5.70 23.84
C LEU A 223 8.70 4.88 22.58
N ILE A 224 7.50 4.29 22.52
CA ILE A 224 6.98 3.64 21.31
C ILE A 224 5.86 4.52 20.72
N SER A 225 5.98 4.92 19.45
CA SER A 225 4.92 5.68 18.77
C SER A 225 3.69 4.81 18.49
N ALA A 226 2.62 5.40 17.94
CA ALA A 226 1.39 4.68 17.61
C ALA A 226 1.61 3.44 16.73
N GLY A 227 2.60 3.48 15.84
CA GLY A 227 2.82 2.50 14.79
C GLY A 227 1.83 2.70 13.64
N THR A 228 2.07 2.08 12.48
CA THR A 228 1.13 2.11 11.35
C THR A 228 1.41 0.99 10.33
N GLY A 229 0.58 0.88 9.30
CA GLY A 229 0.82 -0.02 8.18
C GLY A 229 1.86 0.51 7.19
N GLU A 230 2.57 -0.39 6.50
CA GLU A 230 3.69 -0.06 5.61
C GLU A 230 3.38 1.01 4.56
N THR A 231 2.17 1.02 3.99
CA THR A 231 1.75 2.02 3.00
C THR A 231 1.69 3.42 3.59
N MET A 232 1.10 3.58 4.78
CA MET A 232 0.99 4.88 5.45
C MET A 232 2.36 5.33 5.97
N ALA A 233 3.17 4.40 6.48
CA ALA A 233 4.54 4.68 6.87
C ALA A 233 5.35 5.16 5.66
N ALA A 234 5.29 4.47 4.53
CA ALA A 234 6.01 4.86 3.32
C ALA A 234 5.57 6.23 2.80
N ALA A 235 4.27 6.50 2.75
CA ALA A 235 3.73 7.83 2.42
C ALA A 235 4.30 8.91 3.37
N PHE A 236 4.32 8.64 4.67
CA PHE A 236 4.84 9.59 5.65
C PHE A 236 6.36 9.79 5.56
N GLY A 237 7.10 8.72 5.27
CA GLY A 237 8.55 8.76 5.05
C GLY A 237 8.95 9.48 3.76
N LEU A 238 8.16 9.38 2.70
CA LEU A 238 8.32 10.17 1.47
C LEU A 238 8.05 11.67 1.69
N GLY A 239 7.25 11.99 2.71
CA GLY A 239 6.83 13.35 2.99
C GLY A 239 5.86 13.92 1.97
N ILE A 240 5.00 13.05 1.39
CA ILE A 240 3.92 13.50 0.51
C ILE A 240 2.89 14.31 1.29
N GLY A 241 2.28 15.30 0.63
CA GLY A 241 1.23 16.15 1.20
C GLY A 241 0.08 16.39 0.24
N LEU A 242 -0.78 17.36 0.55
CA LEU A 242 -1.90 17.74 -0.31
C LEU A 242 -1.41 18.11 -1.72
N GLY A 243 -2.04 17.55 -2.75
CA GLY A 243 -1.63 17.72 -4.13
C GLY A 243 -0.58 16.72 -4.61
N ASP A 244 -0.10 15.84 -3.74
CA ASP A 244 0.80 14.74 -4.11
C ASP A 244 0.03 13.43 -4.21
N ALA A 245 0.32 12.68 -5.27
CA ALA A 245 -0.07 11.29 -5.41
C ALA A 245 1.18 10.41 -5.47
N VAL A 246 1.05 9.15 -5.09
CA VAL A 246 2.07 8.11 -5.26
C VAL A 246 1.51 7.07 -6.21
N VAL A 247 2.29 6.72 -7.23
CA VAL A 247 2.05 5.58 -8.12
C VAL A 247 3.13 4.55 -7.84
N SER A 248 2.74 3.37 -7.34
CA SER A 248 3.66 2.27 -7.08
C SER A 248 3.63 1.25 -8.22
N LEU A 249 4.79 0.99 -8.81
CA LEU A 249 4.99 0.05 -9.91
C LEU A 249 5.51 -1.30 -9.39
N GLY A 250 4.61 -2.08 -8.80
CA GLY A 250 4.82 -3.50 -8.52
C GLY A 250 4.37 -4.38 -9.69
N ALA A 251 4.26 -5.69 -9.47
CA ALA A 251 3.59 -6.58 -10.43
C ALA A 251 2.17 -6.08 -10.76
N SER A 252 1.44 -5.70 -9.70
CA SER A 252 0.23 -4.88 -9.71
C SER A 252 0.57 -3.40 -9.47
N GLY A 253 -0.34 -2.50 -9.83
CA GLY A 253 -0.20 -1.08 -9.59
C GLY A 253 -1.03 -0.61 -8.40
N SER A 254 -0.58 0.45 -7.74
CA SER A 254 -1.42 1.23 -6.83
C SER A 254 -1.23 2.71 -7.02
N VAL A 255 -2.31 3.46 -6.85
CA VAL A 255 -2.35 4.92 -6.87
C VAL A 255 -2.97 5.38 -5.57
N MET A 256 -2.29 6.25 -4.86
CA MET A 256 -2.78 6.84 -3.61
C MET A 256 -2.48 8.32 -3.58
N ALA A 257 -3.28 9.09 -2.85
CA ALA A 257 -3.07 10.53 -2.73
C ALA A 257 -3.48 11.01 -1.33
N VAL A 258 -2.89 12.11 -0.87
CA VAL A 258 -3.28 12.70 0.41
C VAL A 258 -4.57 13.52 0.23
N HIS A 259 -5.54 13.28 1.10
CA HIS A 259 -6.83 13.96 1.08
C HIS A 259 -7.27 14.37 2.50
N PRO A 260 -7.94 15.52 2.69
CA PRO A 260 -8.41 15.96 4.02
C PRO A 260 -9.57 15.13 4.58
N GLU A 261 -10.29 14.39 3.73
CA GLU A 261 -11.50 13.66 4.11
C GLU A 261 -11.47 12.20 3.63
N ALA A 262 -12.19 11.33 4.33
CA ALA A 262 -12.42 9.94 3.90
C ALA A 262 -13.28 9.93 2.62
N LEU A 263 -12.78 9.27 1.56
CA LEU A 263 -13.49 9.19 0.29
C LEU A 263 -14.36 7.94 0.20
N ALA A 264 -15.66 8.09 0.42
CA ALA A 264 -16.61 6.99 0.19
C ALA A 264 -16.92 6.84 -1.31
N ASP A 265 -16.72 5.65 -1.88
CA ASP A 265 -16.93 5.37 -3.30
C ASP A 265 -17.88 4.20 -3.54
N GLN A 266 -19.08 4.50 -4.08
CA GLN A 266 -20.12 3.51 -4.31
C GLN A 266 -19.69 2.42 -5.30
N SER A 267 -18.82 2.74 -6.26
CA SER A 267 -18.29 1.74 -7.20
C SER A 267 -17.37 0.71 -6.51
N GLY A 268 -16.81 1.07 -5.34
CA GLY A 268 -15.87 0.26 -4.58
C GLY A 268 -14.49 0.16 -5.23
N MET A 269 -14.14 1.07 -6.13
CA MET A 269 -12.80 1.18 -6.73
C MET A 269 -11.81 1.84 -5.77
N ILE A 270 -12.29 2.78 -4.94
CA ILE A 270 -11.48 3.41 -3.89
C ILE A 270 -11.57 2.61 -2.60
N THR A 271 -10.40 2.32 -2.02
CA THR A 271 -10.24 1.93 -0.62
C THR A 271 -9.88 3.18 0.18
N SER A 272 -10.79 3.63 1.05
CA SER A 272 -10.62 4.83 1.86
C SER A 272 -9.78 4.54 3.11
N LEU A 273 -8.48 4.74 3.02
CA LEU A 273 -7.59 4.61 4.17
C LEU A 273 -7.41 5.95 4.90
N ALA A 274 -7.08 5.89 6.19
CA ALA A 274 -6.49 7.01 6.90
C ALA A 274 -4.97 6.99 6.71
N ASP A 275 -4.31 8.14 6.86
CA ASP A 275 -2.85 8.21 6.83
C ASP A 275 -2.24 8.23 8.24
N ALA A 276 -0.91 8.31 8.32
CA ALA A 276 -0.18 8.40 9.58
C ALA A 276 0.02 9.85 10.09
N THR A 277 -0.74 10.83 9.56
CA THR A 277 -0.65 12.26 9.93
C THR A 277 -1.95 12.85 10.46
N GLY A 278 -3.06 12.11 10.35
CA GLY A 278 -4.40 12.55 10.76
C GLY A 278 -5.32 12.88 9.58
N MET A 279 -4.80 12.79 8.36
CA MET A 279 -5.47 12.96 7.08
C MET A 279 -5.94 11.59 6.54
N HIS A 280 -6.25 11.54 5.24
CA HIS A 280 -6.68 10.35 4.53
C HIS A 280 -5.79 10.03 3.33
N LEU A 281 -5.75 8.75 2.99
CA LEU A 281 -4.93 8.19 1.92
C LEU A 281 -5.80 7.25 1.06
N PRO A 282 -6.80 7.77 0.32
CA PRO A 282 -7.56 6.96 -0.62
C PRO A 282 -6.64 6.22 -1.60
N VAL A 283 -6.89 4.93 -1.80
CA VAL A 283 -6.08 4.06 -2.66
C VAL A 283 -6.95 3.43 -3.74
N VAL A 284 -6.43 3.43 -4.97
CA VAL A 284 -6.95 2.72 -6.12
C VAL A 284 -5.89 1.73 -6.59
N THR A 285 -6.28 0.54 -7.01
CA THR A 285 -5.33 -0.53 -7.34
C THR A 285 -5.66 -1.18 -8.67
N THR A 286 -4.63 -1.46 -9.46
CA THR A 286 -4.73 -2.17 -10.74
C THR A 286 -3.97 -3.50 -10.66
N LEU A 287 -4.40 -4.53 -11.40
CA LEU A 287 -3.74 -5.85 -11.41
C LEU A 287 -2.54 -5.89 -12.36
N ASN A 288 -2.54 -5.05 -13.40
CA ASN A 288 -1.62 -5.14 -14.52
C ASN A 288 -0.70 -3.92 -14.61
N ALA A 289 0.34 -3.89 -13.77
CA ALA A 289 1.43 -2.92 -13.88
C ALA A 289 2.66 -3.58 -14.51
N VAL A 290 3.73 -3.84 -13.75
CA VAL A 290 4.98 -4.42 -14.27
C VAL A 290 4.76 -5.81 -14.88
N ARG A 291 3.69 -6.52 -14.48
CA ARG A 291 3.30 -7.79 -15.09
C ARG A 291 3.08 -7.66 -16.61
N THR A 292 2.47 -6.57 -17.06
CA THR A 292 2.26 -6.29 -18.49
C THR A 292 3.57 -6.18 -19.23
N LEU A 293 4.54 -5.49 -18.63
CA LEU A 293 5.88 -5.34 -19.21
C LEU A 293 6.60 -6.68 -19.27
N ARG A 294 6.55 -7.48 -18.20
CA ARG A 294 7.16 -8.82 -18.17
C ARG A 294 6.58 -9.73 -19.25
N GLY A 295 5.25 -9.83 -19.33
CA GLY A 295 4.60 -10.62 -20.37
C GLY A 295 4.94 -10.14 -21.78
N THR A 296 5.13 -8.83 -21.98
CA THR A 296 5.56 -8.28 -23.28
C THR A 296 7.02 -8.59 -23.59
N ALA A 297 7.92 -8.51 -22.60
CA ALA A 297 9.32 -8.88 -22.76
C ALA A 297 9.46 -10.37 -23.14
N GLU A 298 8.73 -11.24 -22.45
CA GLU A 298 8.67 -12.68 -22.75
C GLU A 298 8.12 -12.93 -24.16
N LEU A 299 7.02 -12.27 -24.55
CA LEU A 299 6.44 -12.36 -25.89
C LEU A 299 7.43 -11.96 -27.00
N LEU A 300 8.27 -10.96 -26.74
CA LEU A 300 9.27 -10.46 -27.68
C LEU A 300 10.62 -11.19 -27.59
N GLY A 301 10.77 -12.16 -26.69
CA GLY A 301 12.02 -12.89 -26.47
C GLY A 301 13.15 -12.03 -25.91
N LEU A 302 12.82 -11.00 -25.11
CA LEU A 302 13.77 -10.11 -24.48
C LEU A 302 14.15 -10.61 -23.08
N PRO A 303 15.41 -10.43 -22.64
CA PRO A 303 15.91 -11.00 -21.40
C PRO A 303 15.40 -10.27 -20.14
N ASP A 304 15.08 -8.99 -20.26
CA ASP A 304 14.75 -8.12 -19.12
C ASP A 304 13.91 -6.89 -19.55
N LEU A 305 13.48 -6.12 -18.55
CA LEU A 305 12.68 -4.91 -18.76
C LEU A 305 13.50 -3.73 -19.27
N GLU A 306 14.82 -3.73 -19.06
CA GLU A 306 15.72 -2.71 -19.58
C GLU A 306 15.80 -2.82 -21.11
N SER A 307 16.01 -4.03 -21.63
CA SER A 307 15.97 -4.34 -23.06
C SER A 307 14.62 -3.99 -23.69
N LEU A 308 13.51 -4.24 -22.97
CA LEU A 308 12.18 -3.84 -23.43
C LEU A 308 12.02 -2.32 -23.46
N SER A 309 12.52 -1.61 -22.45
CA SER A 309 12.52 -0.15 -22.39
C SER A 309 13.33 0.45 -23.55
N ASP A 310 14.54 -0.05 -23.80
CA ASP A 310 15.38 0.38 -24.91
C ASP A 310 14.72 0.15 -26.27
N LEU A 311 14.01 -0.97 -26.43
CA LEU A 311 13.26 -1.26 -27.64
C LEU A 311 12.06 -0.30 -27.79
N ALA A 312 11.33 -0.02 -26.71
CA ALA A 312 10.21 0.92 -26.71
C ALA A 312 10.65 2.36 -27.06
N MET A 313 11.85 2.77 -26.65
CA MET A 313 12.43 4.08 -26.97
C MET A 313 12.77 4.26 -28.45
N LYS A 314 12.80 3.19 -29.25
CA LYS A 314 12.96 3.26 -30.73
C LYS A 314 11.65 3.61 -31.45
N SER A 315 10.51 3.55 -30.76
CA SER A 315 9.22 3.99 -31.28
C SER A 315 8.92 5.43 -30.88
N THR A 316 8.06 6.10 -31.65
CA THR A 316 7.48 7.39 -31.27
C THR A 316 6.32 7.21 -30.29
N PRO A 317 5.96 8.25 -29.51
CA PRO A 317 4.73 8.27 -28.72
C PRO A 317 3.49 7.86 -29.53
N GLY A 318 2.58 7.12 -28.89
CA GLY A 318 1.39 6.56 -29.52
C GLY A 318 1.64 5.31 -30.36
N ALA A 319 2.85 4.74 -30.29
CA ALA A 319 3.19 3.42 -30.84
C ALA A 319 2.74 3.17 -32.29
N HIS A 320 2.83 4.18 -33.16
CA HIS A 320 2.31 4.12 -34.55
C HIS A 320 0.82 3.71 -34.64
N GLY A 321 0.02 4.16 -33.67
CA GLY A 321 -1.42 3.88 -33.58
C GLY A 321 -1.78 2.56 -32.90
N LEU A 322 -0.79 1.79 -32.42
CA LEU A 322 -1.01 0.55 -31.68
C LEU A 322 -1.43 0.86 -30.23
N VAL A 323 -2.47 0.20 -29.74
CA VAL A 323 -2.97 0.37 -28.35
C VAL A 323 -3.05 -0.98 -27.67
N LEU A 324 -2.44 -1.11 -26.51
CA LEU A 324 -2.58 -2.27 -25.63
C LEU A 324 -3.45 -1.91 -24.42
N LEU A 325 -4.63 -2.54 -24.30
CA LEU A 325 -5.36 -2.60 -23.04
C LEU A 325 -4.73 -3.71 -22.17
N PRO A 326 -4.13 -3.39 -21.02
CA PRO A 326 -3.19 -4.28 -20.35
C PRO A 326 -3.83 -5.37 -19.47
N TYR A 327 -5.13 -5.67 -19.62
CA TYR A 327 -5.93 -6.50 -18.71
C TYR A 327 -5.63 -8.02 -18.81
N LEU A 328 -4.35 -8.40 -18.72
CA LEU A 328 -3.86 -9.76 -18.96
C LEU A 328 -4.34 -10.78 -17.90
N GLU A 329 -4.67 -10.33 -16.69
CA GLU A 329 -5.25 -11.15 -15.61
C GLU A 329 -6.66 -10.71 -15.19
N GLY A 330 -7.43 -10.16 -16.13
CA GLY A 330 -8.57 -9.31 -15.78
C GLY A 330 -8.09 -8.00 -15.17
N GLU A 331 -9.00 -7.18 -14.63
CA GLU A 331 -8.65 -5.91 -14.01
C GLU A 331 -9.56 -5.58 -12.83
N ARG A 332 -9.02 -4.82 -11.87
CA ARG A 332 -9.72 -4.35 -10.67
C ARG A 332 -10.23 -2.92 -10.83
N THR A 333 -9.45 -2.06 -11.48
CA THR A 333 -9.85 -0.71 -11.87
C THR A 333 -9.54 -0.50 -13.35
N PRO A 334 -10.56 -0.48 -14.23
CA PRO A 334 -11.98 -0.71 -13.95
C PRO A 334 -12.30 -2.15 -13.51
N ASN A 335 -13.49 -2.37 -12.94
CA ASN A 335 -13.92 -3.68 -12.44
C ASN A 335 -14.23 -4.67 -13.60
N LEU A 336 -13.18 -5.27 -14.15
CA LEU A 336 -13.24 -6.23 -15.26
C LEU A 336 -12.50 -7.54 -14.90
N PRO A 337 -12.90 -8.26 -13.83
CA PRO A 337 -12.11 -9.34 -13.25
C PRO A 337 -11.96 -10.59 -14.13
N HIS A 338 -12.76 -10.70 -15.21
CA HIS A 338 -12.78 -11.85 -16.12
C HIS A 338 -12.38 -11.48 -17.55
N THR A 339 -11.84 -10.28 -17.77
CA THR A 339 -11.44 -9.82 -19.10
C THR A 339 -10.02 -10.29 -19.47
N ALA A 340 -9.66 -10.14 -20.74
CA ALA A 340 -8.33 -10.40 -21.26
C ALA A 340 -7.72 -9.13 -21.90
N GLY A 341 -6.40 -9.10 -22.03
CA GLY A 341 -5.71 -8.00 -22.71
C GLY A 341 -6.11 -7.89 -24.18
N THR A 342 -6.13 -6.67 -24.70
CA THR A 342 -6.54 -6.38 -26.09
C THR A 342 -5.46 -5.56 -26.79
N LEU A 343 -5.02 -6.01 -27.96
CA LEU A 343 -4.13 -5.25 -28.84
C LEU A 343 -4.93 -4.74 -30.05
N ALA A 344 -5.06 -3.43 -30.17
CA ALA A 344 -5.83 -2.76 -31.23
C ALA A 344 -4.95 -1.84 -32.09
N GLY A 345 -5.42 -1.53 -33.30
CA GLY A 345 -4.74 -0.56 -34.18
C GLY A 345 -3.58 -1.12 -35.01
N LEU A 346 -3.47 -2.45 -35.13
CA LEU A 346 -2.42 -3.10 -35.92
C LEU A 346 -2.55 -2.77 -37.42
N ARG A 347 -1.46 -2.26 -38.00
CA ARG A 347 -1.31 -1.96 -39.43
C ARG A 347 0.05 -2.46 -39.91
N ARG A 348 0.24 -2.63 -41.22
CA ARG A 348 1.51 -3.12 -41.78
C ARG A 348 2.72 -2.30 -41.28
N GLU A 349 2.54 -0.99 -41.17
CA GLU A 349 3.55 -0.05 -40.68
C GLU A 349 3.83 -0.13 -39.17
N SER A 350 2.83 -0.49 -38.35
CA SER A 350 2.97 -0.64 -36.89
C SER A 350 3.31 -2.07 -36.46
N MET A 351 3.32 -3.05 -37.38
CA MET A 351 3.72 -4.44 -37.15
C MET A 351 5.24 -4.59 -36.95
N LYS A 352 5.79 -3.96 -35.90
CA LYS A 352 7.19 -4.08 -35.51
C LYS A 352 7.36 -4.20 -33.99
N PRO A 353 8.42 -4.88 -33.51
CA PRO A 353 8.65 -5.10 -32.08
C PRO A 353 8.70 -3.81 -31.25
N GLU A 354 9.32 -2.74 -31.76
CA GLU A 354 9.45 -1.45 -31.08
C GLU A 354 8.10 -0.80 -30.77
N HIS A 355 7.12 -0.94 -31.66
CA HIS A 355 5.79 -0.36 -31.46
C HIS A 355 4.99 -1.17 -30.44
N LEU A 356 5.11 -2.50 -30.44
CA LEU A 356 4.49 -3.33 -29.40
C LEU A 356 5.12 -3.09 -28.02
N ALA A 357 6.44 -2.95 -27.96
CA ALA A 357 7.14 -2.57 -26.74
C ALA A 357 6.65 -1.22 -26.22
N ARG A 358 6.55 -0.20 -27.09
CA ARG A 358 6.02 1.11 -26.70
C ARG A 358 4.56 1.06 -26.22
N ALA A 359 3.70 0.33 -26.93
CA ALA A 359 2.30 0.19 -26.57
C ALA A 359 2.11 -0.47 -25.19
N SER A 360 3.03 -1.34 -24.76
CA SER A 360 2.94 -1.96 -23.42
C SER A 360 3.24 -0.98 -22.28
N PHE A 361 4.24 -0.10 -22.44
CA PHE A 361 4.51 0.97 -21.49
C PHE A 361 3.38 2.00 -21.46
N GLU A 362 2.94 2.48 -22.63
CA GLU A 362 1.84 3.46 -22.72
C GLU A 362 0.53 2.88 -22.19
N GLY A 363 0.22 1.62 -22.50
CA GLY A 363 -0.97 0.92 -21.99
C GLY A 363 -0.95 0.73 -20.47
N MET A 364 0.18 0.30 -19.91
CA MET A 364 0.37 0.19 -18.45
C MET A 364 0.18 1.54 -17.76
N LEU A 365 0.84 2.59 -18.26
CA LEU A 365 0.75 3.94 -17.67
C LEU A 365 -0.65 4.54 -17.86
N CYS A 366 -1.34 4.27 -18.96
CA CYS A 366 -2.73 4.68 -19.14
C CYS A 366 -3.67 3.98 -18.14
N GLY A 367 -3.46 2.69 -17.85
CA GLY A 367 -4.23 2.01 -16.80
C GLY A 367 -4.03 2.64 -15.41
N LEU A 368 -2.81 3.04 -15.09
CA LEU A 368 -2.50 3.77 -13.85
C LEU A 368 -3.05 5.20 -13.85
N ALA A 369 -3.03 5.86 -15.00
CA ALA A 369 -3.63 7.18 -15.17
C ALA A 369 -5.17 7.12 -15.03
N ASP A 370 -5.81 6.03 -15.45
CA ASP A 370 -7.24 5.81 -15.16
C ASP A 370 -7.49 5.68 -13.65
N ALA A 371 -6.64 4.94 -12.93
CA ALA A 371 -6.73 4.85 -11.47
C ALA A 371 -6.50 6.22 -10.79
N LEU A 372 -5.63 7.06 -11.34
CA LEU A 372 -5.46 8.44 -10.88
C LEU A 372 -6.69 9.29 -11.16
N ASP A 373 -7.33 9.10 -12.31
CA ASP A 373 -8.54 9.83 -12.70
C ASP A 373 -9.76 9.41 -11.85
N VAL A 374 -9.81 8.18 -11.34
CA VAL A 374 -10.80 7.77 -10.31
C VAL A 374 -10.69 8.67 -9.07
N LEU A 375 -9.47 8.94 -8.59
CA LEU A 375 -9.25 9.84 -7.45
C LEU A 375 -9.62 11.29 -7.81
N ARG A 376 -9.20 11.79 -8.97
CA ARG A 376 -9.52 13.15 -9.45
C ARG A 376 -11.03 13.36 -9.60
N GLY A 377 -11.75 12.36 -10.10
CA GLY A 377 -13.21 12.37 -10.21
C GLY A 377 -13.93 12.51 -8.86
N ARG A 378 -13.22 12.26 -7.75
CA ARG A 378 -13.72 12.44 -6.38
C ARG A 378 -13.17 13.69 -5.68
N GLY A 379 -12.59 14.61 -6.44
CA GLY A 379 -12.12 15.91 -5.94
C GLY A 379 -10.67 15.93 -5.46
N VAL A 380 -9.92 14.84 -5.64
CA VAL A 380 -8.49 14.83 -5.32
C VAL A 380 -7.72 15.69 -6.33
N GLU A 381 -7.09 16.76 -5.85
CA GLU A 381 -6.13 17.52 -6.65
C GLU A 381 -4.80 16.77 -6.73
N VAL A 382 -4.27 16.59 -7.94
CA VAL A 382 -2.97 15.96 -8.17
C VAL A 382 -2.09 16.88 -9.00
N ARG A 383 -1.08 17.46 -8.33
CA ARG A 383 -0.07 18.35 -8.90
C ARG A 383 1.23 17.60 -9.18
N ARG A 384 1.61 16.70 -8.27
CA ARG A 384 2.84 15.89 -8.37
C ARG A 384 2.52 14.42 -8.20
N VAL A 385 3.20 13.57 -8.97
CA VAL A 385 3.10 12.12 -8.91
C VAL A 385 4.46 11.55 -8.55
N PHE A 386 4.59 10.98 -7.36
CA PHE A 386 5.76 10.22 -6.94
C PHE A 386 5.68 8.82 -7.53
N LEU A 387 6.66 8.44 -8.34
CA LEU A 387 6.69 7.14 -9.00
C LEU A 387 7.67 6.22 -8.29
N LEU A 388 7.17 5.13 -7.73
CA LEU A 388 7.94 4.17 -6.93
C LEU A 388 8.05 2.80 -7.61
N GLY A 389 9.05 2.04 -7.20
CA GLY A 389 9.33 0.69 -7.69
C GLY A 389 10.40 0.67 -8.78
N ALA A 390 11.07 -0.48 -8.96
CA ALA A 390 12.21 -0.59 -9.87
C ALA A 390 11.89 -0.18 -11.33
N ALA A 391 10.65 -0.37 -11.78
CA ALA A 391 10.25 0.04 -13.13
C ALA A 391 10.16 1.57 -13.30
N ALA A 392 10.12 2.35 -12.21
CA ALA A 392 10.13 3.82 -12.26
C ALA A 392 11.45 4.39 -12.81
N GLU A 393 12.53 3.61 -12.77
CA GLU A 393 13.85 3.97 -13.27
C GLU A 393 14.00 3.71 -14.78
N LEU A 394 13.06 2.97 -15.40
CA LEU A 394 13.14 2.64 -16.82
C LEU A 394 12.96 3.90 -17.68
N PRO A 395 13.85 4.16 -18.67
CA PRO A 395 13.76 5.33 -19.54
C PRO A 395 12.39 5.49 -20.24
N ALA A 396 11.79 4.39 -20.70
CA ALA A 396 10.48 4.43 -21.36
C ALA A 396 9.34 4.85 -20.41
N VAL A 397 9.44 4.51 -19.13
CA VAL A 397 8.50 4.94 -18.09
C VAL A 397 8.68 6.43 -17.81
N GLN A 398 9.91 6.87 -17.53
CA GLN A 398 10.21 8.26 -17.22
C GLN A 398 9.88 9.21 -18.37
N ALA A 399 10.10 8.80 -19.61
CA ALA A 399 9.78 9.60 -20.79
C ALA A 399 8.25 9.74 -21.02
N SER A 400 7.46 8.71 -20.66
CA SER A 400 6.03 8.69 -21.00
C SER A 400 5.12 9.12 -19.84
N ALA A 401 5.54 8.90 -18.60
CA ALA A 401 4.70 9.11 -17.41
C ALA A 401 4.22 10.56 -17.22
N PRO A 402 5.06 11.61 -17.34
CA PRO A 402 4.62 12.99 -17.11
C PRO A 402 3.46 13.42 -18.02
N SER A 403 3.58 13.15 -19.32
CA SER A 403 2.58 13.53 -20.31
C SER A 403 1.31 12.69 -20.22
N LEU A 404 1.39 11.40 -19.87
CA LEU A 404 0.24 10.52 -19.69
C LEU A 404 -0.52 10.80 -18.39
N PHE A 405 0.18 11.11 -17.29
CA PHE A 405 -0.46 11.50 -16.02
C PHE A 405 -0.96 12.95 -16.03
N GLY A 406 -0.39 13.79 -16.88
CA GLY A 406 -0.69 15.22 -16.93
C GLY A 406 -0.26 15.95 -15.66
N ALA A 407 0.86 15.54 -15.07
CA ALA A 407 1.38 16.06 -13.80
C ALA A 407 2.91 16.00 -13.77
N GLN A 408 3.52 16.80 -12.90
CA GLN A 408 4.95 16.67 -12.60
C GLN A 408 5.21 15.28 -12.00
N VAL A 409 6.17 14.53 -12.53
CA VAL A 409 6.57 13.23 -11.99
C VAL A 409 7.85 13.37 -11.19
N VAL A 410 7.86 12.78 -10.00
CA VAL A 410 9.00 12.76 -9.09
C VAL A 410 9.43 11.31 -8.93
N VAL A 411 10.67 10.99 -9.30
CA VAL A 411 11.27 9.67 -9.08
C VAL A 411 12.27 9.81 -7.93
N PRO A 412 11.88 9.46 -6.69
CA PRO A 412 12.76 9.59 -5.55
C PRO A 412 13.85 8.51 -5.55
N GLN A 413 15.01 8.81 -4.96
CA GLN A 413 16.07 7.83 -4.77
C GLN A 413 15.56 6.62 -3.96
N PRO A 414 16.02 5.38 -4.24
CA PRO A 414 15.64 4.22 -3.45
C PRO A 414 16.02 4.37 -1.96
N ALA A 415 15.05 4.15 -1.07
CA ALA A 415 15.24 4.18 0.37
C ALA A 415 14.16 3.34 1.09
N ASP A 416 14.39 3.03 2.36
CA ASP A 416 13.43 2.30 3.21
C ASP A 416 12.33 3.23 3.75
N TYR A 417 11.50 3.77 2.86
CA TYR A 417 10.52 4.82 3.19
C TYR A 417 9.55 4.42 4.30
N ALA A 418 9.17 3.15 4.40
CA ALA A 418 8.32 2.67 5.50
C ALA A 418 9.04 2.78 6.85
N ALA A 419 10.29 2.32 6.94
CA ALA A 419 11.10 2.46 8.15
C ALA A 419 11.38 3.94 8.46
N ILE A 420 11.65 4.77 7.44
CA ILE A 420 11.86 6.22 7.61
C ILE A 420 10.59 6.89 8.15
N GLY A 421 9.41 6.54 7.63
CA GLY A 421 8.14 7.07 8.12
C GLY A 421 7.83 6.64 9.55
N ALA A 422 8.15 5.40 9.91
CA ALA A 422 8.07 4.92 11.29
C ALA A 422 9.01 5.74 12.20
N ALA A 423 10.25 5.99 11.79
CA ALA A 423 11.18 6.83 12.53
C ALA A 423 10.67 8.27 12.68
N ARG A 424 10.04 8.81 11.63
CA ARG A 424 9.43 10.15 11.64
C ARG A 424 8.27 10.24 12.62
N GLN A 425 7.45 9.20 12.72
CA GLN A 425 6.37 9.11 13.71
C GLN A 425 6.93 9.03 15.13
N ALA A 426 8.03 8.30 15.33
CA ALA A 426 8.75 8.24 16.61
C ALA A 426 9.30 9.62 17.03
N ALA A 427 9.94 10.35 16.10
CA ALA A 427 10.40 11.72 16.34
C ALA A 427 9.24 12.65 16.69
N TRP A 428 8.10 12.50 16.04
CA TRP A 428 6.93 13.31 16.33
C TRP A 428 6.40 13.07 17.75
N ALA A 429 6.16 11.81 18.11
CA ALA A 429 5.67 11.46 19.44
C ALA A 429 6.66 11.86 20.54
N LEU A 430 7.97 11.66 20.31
CA LEU A 430 9.01 12.11 21.23
C LEU A 430 8.98 13.63 21.41
N GLY A 431 8.96 14.40 20.34
CA GLY A 431 8.92 15.86 20.41
C GLY A 431 7.66 16.40 21.08
N VAL A 432 6.50 15.79 20.82
CA VAL A 432 5.24 16.15 21.52
C VAL A 432 5.34 15.84 23.01
N SER A 433 5.85 14.67 23.39
CA SER A 433 6.03 14.30 24.80
C SER A 433 6.99 15.24 25.56
N GLN A 434 7.94 15.84 24.84
CA GLN A 434 8.91 16.80 25.37
C GLN A 434 8.43 18.25 25.28
N GLY A 435 7.28 18.51 24.65
CA GLY A 435 6.74 19.86 24.41
C GLY A 435 7.53 20.67 23.37
N THR A 436 8.31 20.03 22.51
CA THR A 436 9.12 20.68 21.47
C THR A 436 8.44 20.72 20.10
N LEU A 437 7.40 19.89 19.89
CA LEU A 437 6.60 19.85 18.66
C LEU A 437 5.09 20.00 18.94
N ASP A 438 4.35 20.51 17.95
CA ASP A 438 2.88 20.58 17.98
C ASP A 438 2.26 19.20 17.62
N PRO A 439 1.24 18.72 18.34
CA PRO A 439 0.63 17.41 18.10
C PRO A 439 -0.16 17.30 16.79
N ARG A 440 -0.35 18.39 16.05
CA ARG A 440 -1.06 18.41 14.75
C ARG A 440 -0.12 18.65 13.58
N THR A 441 1.17 18.93 13.85
CA THR A 441 2.14 19.25 12.81
C THR A 441 3.33 18.29 12.89
N PRO A 442 3.51 17.38 11.92
CA PRO A 442 4.61 16.44 11.94
C PRO A 442 5.97 17.14 11.76
N PRO A 443 7.09 16.51 12.19
CA PRO A 443 8.44 17.04 11.99
C PRO A 443 8.71 17.36 10.52
N SER A 444 9.34 18.50 10.24
CA SER A 444 9.76 18.89 8.89
C SER A 444 11.11 18.27 8.57
N TRP A 445 11.10 17.06 7.99
CA TRP A 445 12.30 16.40 7.49
C TRP A 445 12.53 16.76 6.03
N GLN A 446 13.80 16.76 5.61
CA GLN A 446 14.12 16.97 4.20
C GLN A 446 13.60 15.81 3.37
N GLY A 447 12.91 16.11 2.27
CA GLY A 447 12.48 15.09 1.32
C GLY A 447 13.68 14.38 0.69
N ALA A 448 13.48 13.14 0.24
CA ALA A 448 14.52 12.40 -0.46
C ALA A 448 14.98 13.15 -1.72
N ALA A 449 16.26 13.02 -2.05
CA ALA A 449 16.76 13.42 -3.36
C ALA A 449 15.95 12.72 -4.44
N ALA A 450 15.55 13.45 -5.48
CA ALA A 450 14.66 12.94 -6.50
C ALA A 450 14.96 13.56 -7.86
N GLN A 451 14.68 12.80 -8.92
CA GLN A 451 14.59 13.32 -10.27
C GLN A 451 13.19 13.88 -10.48
N VAL A 452 13.11 15.10 -11.02
CA VAL A 452 11.84 15.76 -11.35
C VAL A 452 11.69 15.82 -12.86
N LEU A 453 10.54 15.36 -13.35
CA LEU A 453 10.22 15.23 -14.76
C LEU A 453 8.95 16.05 -15.04
N GLU A 454 9.05 17.00 -15.96
CA GLU A 454 7.95 17.87 -16.34
C GLU A 454 7.24 17.33 -17.60
N PRO A 455 5.90 17.45 -17.71
CA PRO A 455 5.18 17.07 -18.92
C PRO A 455 5.55 17.92 -20.14
N GLY A 456 5.95 19.18 -19.94
CA GLY A 456 6.47 20.06 -20.99
C GLY A 456 5.57 20.20 -22.23
N GLU A 457 6.20 20.33 -23.39
CA GLU A 457 5.52 20.42 -24.70
C GLU A 457 4.88 19.09 -25.13
N GLU A 458 5.28 17.97 -24.53
CA GLU A 458 4.77 16.63 -24.84
C GLU A 458 3.38 16.34 -24.23
N LEU A 459 2.85 17.24 -23.40
CA LEU A 459 1.53 17.08 -22.77
C LEU A 459 0.42 16.82 -23.80
N ALA A 460 0.41 17.55 -24.92
CA ALA A 460 -0.59 17.37 -25.97
C ALA A 460 -0.49 15.98 -26.64
N VAL A 461 0.73 15.44 -26.75
CA VAL A 461 0.98 14.10 -27.28
C VAL A 461 0.47 13.04 -26.30
N GLY A 462 0.79 13.19 -25.01
CA GLY A 462 0.28 12.30 -23.96
C GLY A 462 -1.26 12.29 -23.89
N GLN A 463 -1.90 13.46 -24.03
CA GLN A 463 -3.36 13.57 -24.10
C GLN A 463 -3.94 12.83 -25.31
N ALA A 464 -3.31 12.91 -26.48
CA ALA A 464 -3.73 12.16 -27.66
C ALA A 464 -3.62 10.64 -27.46
N VAL A 465 -2.52 10.17 -26.83
CA VAL A 465 -2.34 8.75 -26.47
C VAL A 465 -3.42 8.30 -25.48
N ARG A 466 -3.65 9.09 -24.41
CA ARG A 466 -4.74 8.83 -23.43
C ARG A 466 -6.09 8.75 -24.11
N GLN A 467 -6.42 9.69 -25.00
CA GLN A 467 -7.69 9.71 -25.72
C GLN A 467 -7.86 8.46 -26.61
N GLN A 468 -6.80 8.03 -27.28
CA GLN A 468 -6.84 6.82 -28.10
C GLN A 468 -7.03 5.57 -27.22
N PHE A 469 -6.32 5.47 -26.10
CA PHE A 469 -6.47 4.40 -25.12
C PHE A 469 -7.91 4.33 -24.59
N THR A 470 -8.47 5.44 -24.14
CA THR A 470 -9.85 5.52 -23.67
C THR A 470 -10.85 5.13 -24.76
N SER A 471 -10.64 5.58 -25.99
CA SER A 471 -11.53 5.24 -27.11
C SER A 471 -11.56 3.74 -27.37
N VAL A 472 -10.40 3.07 -27.37
CA VAL A 472 -10.32 1.62 -27.52
C VAL A 472 -10.97 0.92 -26.31
N ARG A 473 -10.69 1.38 -25.08
CA ARG A 473 -11.30 0.83 -23.87
C ARG A 473 -12.83 0.87 -23.90
N GLU A 474 -13.43 2.01 -24.25
CA GLU A 474 -14.90 2.13 -24.30
C GLU A 474 -15.53 1.34 -25.45
N GLN A 475 -14.81 1.15 -26.57
CA GLN A 475 -15.28 0.29 -27.65
C GLN A 475 -15.26 -1.19 -27.26
N THR A 476 -14.22 -1.63 -26.54
CA THR A 476 -14.05 -3.03 -26.13
C THR A 476 -14.86 -3.36 -24.88
N HIS A 477 -14.95 -2.42 -23.92
CA HIS A 477 -15.58 -2.57 -22.61
C HIS A 477 -16.46 -1.36 -22.29
N PRO A 478 -17.60 -1.19 -22.99
CA PRO A 478 -18.46 -0.02 -22.80
C PRO A 478 -18.97 0.07 -21.36
N GLY A 479 -18.78 1.24 -20.73
CA GLY A 479 -19.28 1.49 -19.38
C GLY A 479 -18.44 0.87 -18.27
N ALA A 480 -17.17 0.51 -18.54
CA ALA A 480 -16.28 -0.10 -17.56
C ALA A 480 -16.11 0.71 -16.25
N PHE A 481 -16.35 2.03 -16.29
CA PHE A 481 -16.30 2.93 -15.13
C PHE A 481 -17.69 3.36 -14.59
N ASN A 482 -18.78 2.89 -15.19
CA ASN A 482 -20.16 3.29 -14.83
C ASN A 482 -20.89 2.25 -13.96
N SER A 483 -20.19 1.21 -13.49
CA SER A 483 -20.74 0.02 -12.81
C SER A 483 -20.82 0.13 -11.30
#